data_AF-A0A924BDG6-F1
#
_entry.id   AF-A0A924BDG6-F1
#
_cell.length_a   1.000
_cell.length_b   1.000
_cell.length_c   1.000
_cell.angle_alpha   90.00
_cell.angle_beta   90.00
_cell.angle_gamma   90.00
#
_symmetry.space_group_name_H-M   'P 1'
#
loop_
_entity.id
_entity.type
_entity.pdbx_description
1 polymer ?
#
loop_
_entity_poly.entity_id
_entity_poly.type
_entity_poly.pdbx_seq_one_letter_code
_entity_poly.pdbx_strand_id
1 'polypeptide(L)'
;MKNIKLNQTDTKELITAVRRIIGQLKSVEKELEEKKVGGQTFTQLLAIKGGANKVCKEIISRGVMSSIQSYSKEEIDKALDVIFKLG
;
A
#
# COMPACT_ATOMS: atom_id res chain seq x y z
N MET A 1 -16.48 3.24 -11.01
CA MET A 1 -15.61 2.17 -10.47
C MET A 1 -16.40 1.38 -9.45
N LYS A 2 -16.47 0.05 -9.55
CA LYS A 2 -17.08 -0.79 -8.51
C LYS A 2 -16.22 -0.72 -7.25
N ASN A 3 -16.84 -0.53 -6.08
CA ASN A 3 -16.13 -0.59 -4.81
C ASN A 3 -15.64 -2.02 -4.56
N ILE A 4 -14.34 -2.15 -4.29
CA ILE A 4 -13.75 -3.41 -3.85
C ILE A 4 -14.29 -3.71 -2.45
N LYS A 5 -14.97 -4.84 -2.28
CA LYS A 5 -15.37 -5.34 -0.95
C LYS A 5 -14.25 -6.20 -0.39
N LEU A 6 -13.60 -5.69 0.65
CA LEU A 6 -12.67 -6.45 1.47
C LEU A 6 -13.44 -7.16 2.60
N ASN A 7 -13.01 -8.36 3.00
CA ASN A 7 -13.60 -9.01 4.16
C ASN A 7 -13.12 -8.30 5.46
N GLN A 8 -13.76 -8.62 6.60
CA GLN A 8 -13.46 -7.95 7.86
C GLN A 8 -12.03 -8.18 8.36
N THR A 9 -11.48 -9.38 8.15
CA THR A 9 -10.12 -9.74 8.56
C THR A 9 -9.08 -8.96 7.75
N ASP A 10 -9.21 -8.98 6.43
CA ASP A 10 -8.35 -8.24 5.50
C ASP A 10 -8.37 -6.75 5.79
N THR A 11 -9.56 -6.21 6.07
CA THR A 11 -9.73 -4.80 6.42
C THR A 11 -8.94 -4.45 7.68
N LYS A 12 -8.99 -5.28 8.73
CA LYS A 12 -8.24 -5.06 9.98
C LYS A 12 -6.73 -5.10 9.76
N GLU A 13 -6.24 -6.06 8.97
CA GLU A 13 -4.82 -6.19 8.65
C GLU A 13 -4.30 -4.97 7.88
N LEU A 14 -5.03 -4.54 6.84
CA LEU A 14 -4.70 -3.39 6.03
C LEU A 14 -4.72 -2.08 6.84
N ILE A 15 -5.72 -1.89 7.70
CA ILE A 15 -5.78 -0.75 8.62
C ILE A 15 -4.57 -0.75 9.55
N THR A 16 -4.18 -1.91 10.07
CA THR A 16 -3.01 -2.04 10.95
C THR A 16 -1.72 -1.66 10.22
N ALA A 17 -1.55 -2.11 8.98
CA ALA A 17 -0.41 -1.75 8.15
C ALA A 17 -0.37 -0.24 7.84
N VAL A 18 -1.50 0.37 7.49
CA VAL A 18 -1.62 1.82 7.26
C VAL A 18 -1.29 2.61 8.53
N ARG A 19 -1.79 2.19 9.70
CA ARG A 19 -1.47 2.85 10.98
C ARG A 19 0.02 2.80 11.29
N ARG A 20 0.69 1.68 11.00
CA ARG A 20 2.15 1.56 11.15
C ARG A 20 2.88 2.56 10.24
N ILE A 21 2.49 2.67 8.98
CA ILE A 21 3.07 3.62 8.02
C ILE A 21 2.91 5.06 8.53
N ILE A 22 1.73 5.42 9.05
CA ILE A 22 1.48 6.74 9.65
C ILE A 22 2.42 6.99 10.84
N GLY A 23 2.60 6.00 11.72
CA GLY A 23 3.54 6.12 12.84
C GLY A 23 4.98 6.38 12.38
N GLN A 24 5.43 5.70 11.32
CA GLN A 24 6.74 5.93 10.73
C GLN A 24 6.86 7.32 10.09
N LEU A 25 5.83 7.78 9.38
CA LEU A 25 5.79 9.13 8.80
C LEU A 25 5.88 10.23 9.87
N LYS A 26 5.19 10.07 11.00
CA LYS A 26 5.28 11.01 12.14
C LYS A 26 6.68 11.08 12.74
N SER A 27 7.42 9.97 12.74
CA SER A 27 8.83 9.96 13.17
C SER A 27 9.69 10.80 12.24
N VAL A 28 9.51 10.62 10.93
CA VAL A 28 10.23 11.39 9.90
C VAL A 28 9.86 12.88 9.96
N GLU A 29 8.57 13.20 10.14
CA GLU A 29 8.08 14.57 10.31
C GLU A 29 8.80 15.26 11.48
N LYS A 30 8.90 14.60 12.63
CA LYS A 30 9.63 15.13 13.79
C LYS A 30 11.13 15.34 13.51
N GLU A 31 11.78 14.42 12.80
CA GLU A 31 13.19 14.58 12.39
C GLU A 31 13.38 15.82 11.49
N LEU A 32 12.42 16.09 10.60
CA LEU A 32 12.40 17.28 9.74
C LEU A 32 12.20 18.56 10.56
N GLU A 33 11.25 18.58 11.49
CA GLU A 33 11.00 19.72 12.39
C GLU A 33 12.24 20.06 13.23
N GLU A 34 12.92 19.04 13.75
CA GLU A 34 14.15 19.20 14.55
C GLU A 34 15.39 19.53 13.70
N LYS A 35 15.26 19.59 12.37
CA LYS A 35 16.37 19.77 11.40
C LYS A 35 17.48 18.71 11.54
N LYS A 36 17.12 17.49 11.98
CA LYS A 36 18.04 16.35 12.19
C LYS A 36 17.93 15.34 11.04
N VAL A 37 17.97 15.82 9.80
CA VAL A 37 17.86 14.97 8.63
C VAL A 37 19.19 14.29 8.35
N GLY A 38 19.18 12.96 8.25
CA GLY A 38 20.38 12.19 7.93
C GLY A 38 20.10 10.97 7.06
N GLY A 39 21.13 10.12 6.85
CA GLY A 39 20.98 8.87 6.10
C GLY A 39 19.93 7.92 6.69
N GLN A 40 19.71 7.97 8.00
CA GLN A 40 18.65 7.21 8.67
C GLN A 40 17.25 7.68 8.25
N THR A 41 17.01 9.00 8.15
CA THR A 41 15.75 9.57 7.66
C THR A 41 15.44 9.09 6.24
N PHE A 42 16.45 9.06 5.36
CA PHE A 42 16.31 8.49 4.01
C PHE A 42 15.95 7.00 4.02
N THR A 43 16.60 6.23 4.90
CA THR A 43 16.33 4.79 5.05
C THR A 43 14.90 4.55 5.54
N GLN A 44 14.41 5.36 6.48
CA GLN A 44 13.03 5.32 6.95
C GLN A 44 12.04 5.64 5.82
N LEU A 45 12.29 6.69 5.03
CA LEU A 45 11.45 7.04 3.87
C LEU A 45 11.37 5.91 2.83
N LEU A 46 12.49 5.25 2.54
CA LEU A 46 12.51 4.09 1.64
C LEU A 46 11.71 2.90 2.22
N ALA A 47 11.81 2.65 3.53
CA ALA A 47 11.01 1.63 4.20
C ALA A 47 9.50 1.96 4.18
N ILE A 48 9.14 3.23 4.38
CA ILE A 48 7.77 3.73 4.27
C ILE A 48 7.23 3.49 2.85
N LYS A 49 7.99 3.86 1.81
CA LYS A 49 7.64 3.59 0.41
C LYS A 49 7.40 2.10 0.17
N GLY A 50 8.30 1.23 0.64
CA GLY A 50 8.16 -0.22 0.52
C GLY A 50 6.91 -0.76 1.23
N GLY A 51 6.63 -0.26 2.44
CA GLY A 51 5.43 -0.60 3.21
C GLY A 51 4.15 -0.18 2.49
N ALA A 52 4.10 1.04 1.97
CA ALA A 52 2.96 1.54 1.20
C ALA A 52 2.72 0.72 -0.07
N ASN A 53 3.79 0.40 -0.83
CA ASN A 53 3.69 -0.47 -2.00
C ASN A 53 3.14 -1.86 -1.65
N LYS A 54 3.53 -2.43 -0.50
CA LYS A 54 2.99 -3.71 -0.03
C LYS A 54 1.50 -3.61 0.28
N VAL A 55 1.06 -2.56 0.97
CA VAL A 55 -0.37 -2.32 1.26
C VAL A 55 -1.16 -2.18 -0.03
N CYS A 56 -0.67 -1.41 -1.01
CA CYS A 56 -1.29 -1.30 -2.33
C CYS A 56 -1.40 -2.66 -3.03
N LYS A 57 -0.31 -3.45 -3.04
CA LYS A 57 -0.33 -4.80 -3.62
C LYS A 57 -1.33 -5.73 -2.94
N GLU A 58 -1.48 -5.66 -1.62
CA GLU A 58 -2.46 -6.47 -0.88
C GLU A 58 -3.91 -6.04 -1.19
N ILE A 59 -4.20 -4.73 -1.23
CA ILE A 59 -5.52 -4.21 -1.61
C ILE A 59 -5.88 -4.64 -3.02
N ILE A 60 -4.92 -4.51 -3.95
CA ILE A 60 -5.12 -4.91 -5.33
C ILE A 60 -5.27 -6.44 -5.41
N SER A 61 -4.38 -7.23 -4.81
CA SER A 61 -4.46 -8.70 -4.85
C SER A 61 -5.80 -9.21 -4.30
N ARG A 62 -6.18 -8.79 -3.09
CA ARG A 62 -7.41 -9.23 -2.43
C ARG A 62 -8.66 -8.68 -3.11
N GLY A 63 -8.56 -7.44 -3.61
CA GLY A 63 -9.66 -6.77 -4.29
C GLY A 63 -9.90 -7.19 -5.73
N VAL A 64 -8.82 -7.48 -6.45
CA VAL A 64 -8.84 -8.02 -7.80
C VAL A 64 -9.20 -9.50 -7.74
N MET A 65 -8.71 -10.31 -6.78
CA MET A 65 -9.17 -11.70 -6.64
C MET A 65 -10.67 -11.80 -6.32
N SER A 66 -11.20 -10.95 -5.43
CA SER A 66 -12.64 -10.91 -5.15
C SER A 66 -13.47 -10.40 -6.34
N SER A 67 -12.81 -9.68 -7.25
CA SER A 67 -13.39 -9.16 -8.48
C SER A 67 -13.29 -10.15 -9.64
N ILE A 68 -12.17 -10.84 -9.85
CA ILE A 68 -11.81 -11.65 -11.04
C ILE A 68 -12.88 -12.68 -11.43
N GLN A 69 -13.67 -13.20 -10.49
CA GLN A 69 -14.82 -14.06 -10.82
C GLN A 69 -15.90 -13.37 -11.67
N SER A 70 -15.84 -12.04 -11.80
CA SER A 70 -16.83 -11.20 -12.46
C SER A 70 -16.27 -10.23 -13.51
N TYR A 71 -14.99 -10.36 -13.88
CA TYR A 71 -14.33 -9.49 -14.87
C TYR A 71 -13.88 -10.30 -16.09
N SER A 72 -13.89 -9.63 -17.24
CA SER A 72 -13.38 -10.17 -18.50
C SER A 72 -11.85 -10.20 -18.52
N LYS A 73 -11.27 -11.05 -19.38
CA LYS A 73 -9.81 -11.21 -19.53
C LYS A 73 -9.08 -9.87 -19.76
N GLU A 74 -9.67 -8.97 -20.54
CA GLU A 74 -9.08 -7.64 -20.83
C GLU A 74 -9.02 -6.71 -19.62
N GLU A 75 -9.97 -6.83 -18.69
CA GLU A 75 -9.95 -6.06 -17.44
C GLU A 75 -8.91 -6.62 -16.47
N ILE A 76 -8.69 -7.94 -16.49
CA ILE A 76 -7.63 -8.61 -15.75
C ILE A 76 -6.26 -8.17 -16.29
N ASP A 77 -6.07 -8.16 -17.61
CA ASP A 77 -4.80 -7.75 -18.23
C ASP A 77 -4.45 -6.29 -17.90
N LYS A 78 -5.44 -5.38 -17.89
CA LYS A 78 -5.23 -3.98 -17.46
C LYS A 78 -4.88 -3.86 -15.97
N ALA A 79 -5.51 -4.65 -15.11
CA ALA A 79 -5.19 -4.65 -13.68
C ALA A 79 -3.77 -5.19 -13.42
N LEU A 80 -3.39 -6.24 -14.13
CA LEU A 80 -2.04 -6.80 -14.08
C LEU A 80 -0.99 -5.79 -14.56
N ASP A 81 -1.26 -5.03 -15.62
CA ASP A 81 -0.34 -4.01 -16.13
C ASP A 81 -0.05 -2.89 -15.11
N VAL A 82 -1.06 -2.50 -14.32
CA VAL A 82 -0.87 -1.57 -13.19
C VAL A 82 -0.04 -2.21 -12.07
N ILE A 83 -0.27 -3.49 -11.76
CA ILE A 83 0.49 -4.23 -10.74
C ILE A 83 1.97 -4.34 -11.13
N PHE A 84 2.26 -4.65 -12.39
CA PHE A 84 3.62 -4.82 -12.89
C PHE A 84 4.39 -3.50 -12.99
N LYS A 85 3.70 -2.36 -13.23
CA LYS A 85 4.31 -1.02 -13.23
C LYS A 85 4.61 -0.46 -11.84
N LEU A 86 4.05 -1.05 -10.77
CA LEU A 86 4.30 -0.69 -9.38
C LEU A 86 5.42 -1.53 -8.71
N GLY A 87 5.95 -2.54 -9.41
CA GLY A 87 7.11 -3.34 -9.01
C GLY A 87 8.41 -2.64 -9.38
#